data_AF-A0A2E9MKU1-F1
#
_entry.id   AF-A0A2E9MKU1-F1
#
_cell.length_a   1.000
_cell.length_b   1.000
_cell.length_c   1.000
_cell.angle_alpha   90.00
_cell.angle_beta   90.00
_cell.angle_gamma   90.00
#
_symmetry.space_group_name_H-M   'P 1'
#
loop_
_entity.id
_entity.type
_entity.pdbx_description
1 polymer ?
#
loop_
_entity_poly.entity_id
_entity_poly.type
_entity_poly.pdbx_seq_one_letter_code
_entity_poly.pdbx_strand_id
1 'polypeptide(L)'
;MIFSAIGLLTIGNPSDLYGQRRASTGAEEKDHGQEEHHEIDPARFFEEMEEELTRIEAEWDRRREEINEHFQEWEADVERRRDREGRDFDEQGSRVERQHMERRRELELRALKIDEDFARRNHELMKQEHEERQELEAEFRALDESAHQAGSERRRSEIDRHFAEWEAEQEERRVEEGEDFDEEFYELEREHMERRRELEVSQMELDEELHAEHMELDQQGLPESRERHARRDLERREERAREEMEADFRELEEEWAKEADEFRRNRDEQNHGLDEEWADDTGHGEEDEDDGWGGSDEDDEEGPWSSGPNSVRLVVASNDGDEVVVNIEIAESDPINGWGMLIDYDKDDLQFIQFIPGGFIGGTFIPIHAENETGVRVGAGQIGNQGMSEGDGVLGRIKLQIIGSLPTWISISDLQLKGDLENEPNPVSDRTEIDR
;
A
#
# COMPACT_ATOMS: atom_id res chain seq x y z
N MET A 1 -3.75 -20.00 -45.87
CA MET A 1 -2.90 -18.89 -46.38
C MET A 1 -2.23 -18.28 -45.17
N ILE A 2 -1.21 -18.98 -44.67
CA ILE A 2 0.19 -18.53 -44.53
C ILE A 2 0.34 -17.32 -43.60
N PHE A 3 0.21 -17.59 -42.30
CA PHE A 3 1.01 -16.97 -41.24
C PHE A 3 1.37 -18.09 -40.25
N SER A 4 2.48 -17.91 -39.53
CA SER A 4 3.04 -18.77 -38.48
C SER A 4 3.91 -19.94 -38.92
N ALA A 5 5.17 -19.61 -39.20
CA ALA A 5 6.33 -20.44 -38.85
C ALA A 5 7.58 -19.52 -38.78
N ILE A 6 7.73 -18.80 -37.67
CA ILE A 6 9.02 -18.23 -37.27
C ILE A 6 9.39 -18.98 -35.99
N GLY A 7 10.26 -19.97 -36.15
CA GLY A 7 10.90 -20.63 -35.02
C GLY A 7 11.84 -19.63 -34.37
N LEU A 8 11.51 -19.26 -33.13
CA LEU A 8 12.46 -18.70 -32.18
C LEU A 8 13.66 -19.64 -32.09
N LEU A 9 14.81 -19.18 -32.59
CA LEU A 9 16.09 -19.66 -32.12
C LEU A 9 16.23 -19.14 -30.69
N THR A 10 15.84 -19.96 -29.73
CA THR A 10 16.19 -19.78 -28.32
C THR A 10 17.72 -19.83 -28.22
N ILE A 11 18.33 -18.66 -28.08
CA ILE A 11 19.62 -18.53 -27.42
C ILE A 11 19.39 -19.05 -26.00
N GLY A 12 20.20 -20.05 -25.60
CA GLY A 12 19.95 -20.88 -24.44
C GLY A 12 19.77 -20.06 -23.15
N ASN A 13 18.73 -20.42 -22.40
CA ASN A 13 18.53 -20.00 -21.03
C ASN A 13 19.78 -20.36 -20.20
N PRO A 14 20.43 -19.42 -19.49
CA PRO A 14 21.59 -19.72 -18.63
C PRO A 14 21.24 -20.49 -17.35
N SER A 15 19.99 -20.92 -17.16
CA SER A 15 19.48 -21.58 -15.95
C SER A 15 19.74 -23.10 -15.87
N ASP A 16 20.26 -23.75 -16.91
CA ASP A 16 20.36 -25.24 -16.97
C ASP A 16 21.68 -25.84 -16.43
N LEU A 17 22.54 -25.07 -15.76
CA LEU A 17 23.83 -25.56 -15.23
C LEU A 17 23.85 -25.95 -13.73
N TYR A 18 22.72 -25.87 -13.01
CA TYR A 18 22.66 -26.27 -11.60
C TYR A 18 21.54 -27.28 -11.34
N GLY A 19 21.85 -28.57 -11.46
CA GLY A 19 20.83 -29.58 -11.23
C GLY A 19 21.28 -31.03 -11.14
N GLN A 20 22.41 -31.34 -10.49
CA GLN A 20 22.69 -32.73 -10.09
C GLN A 20 23.69 -32.83 -8.93
N ARG A 21 23.23 -32.57 -7.70
CA ARG A 21 23.86 -33.14 -6.49
C ARG A 21 22.83 -33.71 -5.52
N ARG A 22 22.92 -35.04 -5.45
CA ARG A 22 22.55 -36.00 -4.41
C ARG A 22 21.96 -35.45 -3.11
N ALA A 23 20.82 -36.04 -2.75
CA ALA A 23 20.28 -36.10 -1.41
C ALA A 23 21.34 -36.49 -0.37
N SER A 24 21.62 -35.57 0.54
CA SER A 24 22.30 -35.78 1.81
C SER A 24 21.42 -35.14 2.87
N THR A 25 20.69 -35.99 3.61
CA THR A 25 19.92 -35.60 4.78
C THR A 25 20.88 -35.22 5.91
N GLY A 26 21.15 -33.93 6.07
CA GLY A 26 21.80 -33.34 7.24
C GLY A 26 21.02 -32.09 7.62
N ALA A 27 20.57 -32.02 8.87
CA ALA A 27 19.92 -30.84 9.42
C ALA A 27 20.96 -29.71 9.52
N GLU A 28 20.97 -28.83 8.54
CA GLU A 28 21.65 -27.54 8.58
C GLU A 28 20.60 -26.48 8.92
N GLU A 29 20.88 -25.72 9.99
CA GLU A 29 20.28 -24.41 10.25
C GLU A 29 20.27 -23.61 8.95
N LYS A 30 19.07 -23.29 8.47
CA LYS A 30 18.90 -22.31 7.40
C LYS A 30 19.26 -20.96 7.96
N ASP A 31 20.55 -20.65 7.92
CA ASP A 31 21.02 -19.27 7.88
C ASP A 31 20.31 -18.65 6.68
N HIS A 32 19.35 -17.77 6.95
CA HIS A 32 18.66 -16.98 5.93
C HIS A 32 19.70 -16.02 5.35
N GLY A 33 20.55 -16.55 4.47
CA GLY A 33 21.47 -15.78 3.67
C GLY A 33 20.67 -14.67 3.04
N GLN A 34 20.94 -13.44 3.48
CA GLN A 34 20.41 -12.25 2.87
C GLN A 34 20.76 -12.35 1.39
N GLU A 35 19.77 -12.61 0.54
CA GLU A 35 19.91 -12.40 -0.89
C GLU A 35 20.19 -10.90 -1.02
N GLU A 36 21.47 -10.56 -1.18
CA GLU A 36 21.90 -9.22 -1.55
C GLU A 36 21.26 -8.95 -2.92
N HIS A 37 20.09 -8.33 -2.91
CA HIS A 37 19.50 -7.74 -4.09
C HIS A 37 20.50 -6.68 -4.55
N HIS A 38 21.35 -7.04 -5.51
CA HIS A 38 22.21 -6.08 -6.17
C HIS A 38 21.30 -5.14 -6.94
N GLU A 39 20.95 -4.03 -6.31
CA GLU A 39 20.32 -2.90 -6.96
C GLU A 39 21.24 -2.42 -8.07
N ILE A 40 20.81 -2.66 -9.30
CA ILE A 40 21.58 -2.29 -10.48
C ILE A 40 21.38 -0.78 -10.64
N ASP A 41 22.43 0.00 -10.34
CA ASP A 41 22.48 1.43 -10.65
C ASP A 41 22.12 1.61 -12.13
N PRO A 42 20.97 2.26 -12.44
CA PRO A 42 20.50 2.38 -13.81
C PRO A 42 21.51 3.09 -14.71
N ALA A 43 22.22 4.10 -14.21
CA ALA A 43 23.22 4.83 -15.00
C ALA A 43 24.37 3.89 -15.39
N ARG A 44 24.83 3.09 -14.43
CA ARG A 44 25.85 2.08 -14.67
C ARG A 44 25.37 0.96 -15.59
N PHE A 45 24.11 0.55 -15.48
CA PHE A 45 23.51 -0.41 -16.40
C PHE A 45 23.55 0.07 -17.85
N PHE A 46 23.21 1.34 -18.11
CA PHE A 46 23.28 1.89 -19.47
C PHE A 46 24.71 2.02 -19.97
N GLU A 47 25.67 2.38 -19.13
CA GLU A 47 27.10 2.38 -19.49
C GLU A 47 27.58 0.97 -19.85
N GLU A 48 27.25 -0.04 -19.03
CA GLU A 48 27.59 -1.44 -19.28
C GLU A 48 26.92 -1.96 -20.57
N MET A 49 25.68 -1.54 -20.85
CA MET A 49 24.96 -1.84 -22.10
C MET A 49 25.59 -1.20 -23.33
N GLU A 50 26.04 0.06 -23.25
CA GLU A 50 26.74 0.73 -24.36
C GLU A 50 28.09 0.06 -24.66
N GLU A 51 28.83 -0.36 -23.63
CA GLU A 51 30.04 -1.17 -23.78
C GLU A 51 29.73 -2.54 -24.41
N GLU A 52 28.63 -3.18 -24.00
CA GLU A 52 28.20 -4.46 -24.58
C GLU A 52 27.83 -4.30 -26.06
N LEU A 53 27.08 -3.27 -26.43
CA LEU A 53 26.79 -2.97 -27.83
C LEU A 53 28.06 -2.79 -28.66
N THR A 54 29.03 -2.02 -28.14
CA THR A 54 30.31 -1.82 -28.82
C THR A 54 31.05 -3.14 -29.02
N ARG A 55 30.98 -4.05 -28.04
CA ARG A 55 31.56 -5.39 -28.15
C ARG A 55 30.84 -6.24 -29.19
N ILE A 56 29.51 -6.19 -29.23
CA ILE A 56 28.67 -6.90 -30.19
C ILE A 56 28.93 -6.39 -31.62
N GLU A 57 29.04 -5.08 -31.81
CA GLU A 57 29.38 -4.47 -33.10
C GLU A 57 30.73 -4.99 -33.62
N ALA A 58 31.74 -5.03 -32.76
CA ALA A 58 33.05 -5.59 -33.10
C ALA A 58 33.00 -7.11 -33.41
N GLU A 59 32.06 -7.86 -32.83
CA GLU A 59 31.83 -9.26 -33.18
C GLU A 59 31.18 -9.39 -34.57
N TRP A 60 30.19 -8.57 -34.89
CA TRP A 60 29.57 -8.56 -36.21
C TRP A 60 30.55 -8.17 -37.31
N ASP A 61 31.45 -7.23 -37.05
CA ASP A 61 32.51 -6.86 -37.99
C ASP A 61 33.48 -8.01 -38.23
N ARG A 62 33.95 -8.68 -37.18
CA ARG A 62 34.76 -9.91 -37.32
C ARG A 62 34.03 -10.98 -38.12
N ARG A 63 32.74 -11.17 -37.89
CA ARG A 63 31.95 -12.17 -38.61
C ARG A 63 31.76 -11.81 -40.09
N ARG A 64 31.63 -10.51 -40.43
CA ARG A 64 31.67 -10.05 -41.83
C ARG A 64 33.01 -10.38 -42.47
N GLU A 65 34.11 -10.16 -41.77
CA GLU A 65 35.46 -10.51 -42.24
C GLU A 65 35.57 -12.02 -42.47
N GLU A 66 35.17 -12.87 -41.52
CA GLU A 66 35.18 -14.33 -41.65
C GLU A 66 34.37 -14.82 -42.87
N ILE A 67 33.16 -14.28 -43.08
CA ILE A 67 32.33 -14.62 -44.25
C ILE A 67 33.05 -14.25 -45.56
N ASN A 68 33.73 -13.10 -45.57
CA ASN A 68 34.48 -12.63 -46.74
C ASN A 68 35.75 -13.46 -46.97
N GLU A 69 36.50 -13.80 -45.92
CA GLU A 69 37.69 -14.65 -45.97
C GLU A 69 37.35 -16.05 -46.46
N HIS A 70 36.30 -16.68 -45.92
CA HIS A 70 35.83 -17.99 -46.35
C HIS A 70 35.45 -18.00 -47.85
N PHE A 71 34.83 -16.92 -48.33
CA PHE A 71 34.53 -16.77 -49.76
C PHE A 71 35.80 -16.63 -50.62
N GLN A 72 36.79 -15.86 -50.15
CA GLN A 72 38.09 -15.71 -50.84
C GLN A 72 38.89 -17.02 -50.85
N GLU A 73 38.89 -17.76 -49.75
CA GLU A 73 39.56 -19.06 -49.65
C GLU A 73 38.95 -20.06 -50.63
N TRP A 74 37.62 -20.07 -50.74
CA TRP A 74 36.91 -20.86 -51.74
C TRP A 74 37.27 -20.46 -53.17
N GLU A 75 37.32 -19.15 -53.50
CA GLU A 75 37.76 -18.68 -54.83
C GLU A 75 39.19 -19.13 -55.14
N ALA A 76 40.10 -19.03 -54.17
CA ALA A 76 41.48 -19.50 -54.32
C ALA A 76 41.56 -21.02 -54.52
N ASP A 77 40.68 -21.80 -53.88
CA ASP A 77 40.62 -23.25 -54.08
C ASP A 77 40.14 -23.63 -55.48
N VAL A 78 39.14 -22.93 -56.00
CA VAL A 78 38.68 -23.08 -57.38
C VAL A 78 39.82 -22.83 -58.36
N GLU A 79 40.60 -21.77 -58.16
CA GLU A 79 41.75 -21.47 -59.02
C GLU A 79 42.82 -22.58 -58.95
N ARG A 80 43.12 -23.09 -57.75
CA ARG A 80 44.03 -24.23 -57.58
C ARG A 80 43.54 -25.50 -58.28
N ARG A 81 42.22 -25.77 -58.25
CA ARG A 81 41.63 -26.91 -58.98
C ARG A 81 41.76 -26.71 -60.49
N ARG A 82 41.48 -25.51 -60.98
CA ARG A 82 41.62 -25.14 -62.39
C ARG A 82 43.05 -25.31 -62.90
N ASP A 83 44.04 -24.85 -62.15
CA ASP A 83 45.46 -25.03 -62.48
C ASP A 83 45.87 -26.52 -62.54
N ARG A 84 45.33 -27.34 -61.63
CA ARG A 84 45.65 -28.77 -61.53
C ARG A 84 45.00 -29.58 -62.66
N GLU A 85 43.75 -29.28 -63.01
CA GLU A 85 42.97 -30.04 -63.98
C GLU A 85 43.17 -29.54 -65.43
N GLY A 86 43.60 -28.29 -65.60
CA GLY A 86 43.93 -27.72 -66.90
C GLY A 86 42.71 -27.69 -67.84
N ARG A 87 42.73 -28.51 -68.90
CA ARG A 87 41.64 -28.53 -69.89
C ARG A 87 40.43 -29.36 -69.46
N ASP A 88 40.61 -30.25 -68.49
CA ASP A 88 39.55 -31.15 -68.03
C ASP A 88 38.69 -30.49 -66.94
N PHE A 89 39.04 -29.26 -66.53
CA PHE A 89 38.30 -28.50 -65.53
C PHE A 89 36.88 -28.14 -66.02
N ASP A 90 35.86 -28.48 -65.23
CA ASP A 90 34.47 -28.15 -65.53
C ASP A 90 34.14 -26.68 -65.19
N GLU A 91 34.41 -25.81 -66.17
CA GLU A 91 34.08 -24.37 -66.11
C GLU A 91 32.59 -24.11 -65.87
N GLN A 92 31.70 -24.99 -66.34
CA GLN A 92 30.26 -24.79 -66.16
C GLN A 92 29.85 -25.13 -64.72
N GLY A 93 30.34 -26.25 -64.19
CA GLY A 93 30.16 -26.63 -62.78
C GLY A 93 30.67 -25.55 -61.82
N SER A 94 31.90 -25.05 -62.05
CA SER A 94 32.50 -24.00 -61.23
C SER A 94 31.69 -22.70 -61.20
N ARG A 95 31.09 -22.30 -62.33
CA ARG A 95 30.19 -21.13 -62.37
C ARG A 95 28.95 -21.31 -61.51
N VAL A 96 28.36 -22.51 -61.52
CA VAL A 96 27.19 -22.83 -60.69
C VAL A 96 27.57 -22.83 -59.21
N GLU A 97 28.71 -23.45 -58.84
CA GLU A 97 29.25 -23.40 -57.47
C GLU A 97 29.48 -21.96 -57.01
N ARG A 98 30.05 -21.10 -57.87
CA ARG A 98 30.25 -19.67 -57.59
C ARG A 98 28.95 -18.96 -57.27
N GLN A 99 27.93 -19.14 -58.11
CA GLN A 99 26.62 -18.52 -57.87
C GLN A 99 26.00 -18.98 -56.54
N HIS A 100 26.16 -20.26 -56.19
CA HIS A 100 25.72 -20.77 -54.89
C HIS A 100 26.49 -20.14 -53.72
N MET A 101 27.81 -20.00 -53.82
CA MET A 101 28.62 -19.38 -52.79
C MET A 101 28.34 -17.88 -52.64
N GLU A 102 28.18 -17.16 -53.75
CA GLU A 102 27.77 -15.75 -53.74
C GLU A 102 26.40 -15.58 -53.08
N ARG A 103 25.43 -16.44 -53.42
CA ARG A 103 24.10 -16.40 -52.81
C ARG A 103 24.15 -16.74 -51.32
N ARG A 104 24.98 -17.68 -50.90
CA ARG A 104 25.17 -18.03 -49.49
C ARG A 104 25.77 -16.86 -48.71
N ARG A 105 26.85 -16.25 -49.22
CA ARG A 105 27.46 -15.03 -48.65
C ARG A 105 26.45 -13.89 -48.52
N GLU A 106 25.64 -13.66 -49.55
CA GLU A 106 24.58 -12.64 -49.53
C GLU A 106 23.56 -12.91 -48.42
N LEU A 107 23.11 -14.15 -48.26
CA LEU A 107 22.16 -14.52 -47.22
C LEU A 107 22.75 -14.42 -45.81
N GLU A 108 24.01 -14.82 -45.63
CA GLU A 108 24.71 -14.71 -44.34
C GLU A 108 24.92 -13.24 -43.94
N LEU A 109 25.36 -12.38 -44.87
CA LEU A 109 25.47 -10.94 -44.64
C LEU A 109 24.11 -10.29 -44.36
N ARG A 110 23.04 -10.75 -45.04
CA ARG A 110 21.69 -10.28 -44.80
C ARG A 110 21.17 -10.69 -43.42
N ALA A 111 21.45 -11.91 -42.97
CA ALA A 111 21.09 -12.37 -41.63
C ALA A 111 21.80 -11.53 -40.57
N LEU A 112 23.12 -11.33 -40.71
CA LEU A 112 23.90 -10.50 -39.80
C LEU A 112 23.36 -9.06 -39.71
N LYS A 113 22.95 -8.47 -40.84
CA LYS A 113 22.34 -7.14 -40.84
C LYS A 113 21.01 -7.11 -40.07
N ILE A 114 20.20 -8.15 -40.17
CA ILE A 114 18.94 -8.24 -39.42
C ILE A 114 19.23 -8.29 -37.91
N ASP A 115 20.25 -9.05 -37.51
CA ASP A 115 20.67 -9.13 -36.11
C ASP A 115 21.20 -7.77 -35.61
N GLU A 116 21.99 -7.05 -36.42
CA GLU A 116 22.46 -5.69 -36.13
C GLU A 116 21.30 -4.70 -35.93
N ASP A 117 20.37 -4.65 -36.90
CA ASP A 117 19.21 -3.76 -36.85
C ASP A 117 18.30 -4.10 -35.64
N PHE A 118 18.18 -5.39 -35.27
CA PHE A 118 17.40 -5.82 -34.12
C PHE A 118 18.01 -5.36 -32.79
N ALA A 119 19.32 -5.57 -32.58
CA ALA A 119 19.95 -5.18 -31.32
C ALA A 119 19.99 -3.65 -31.14
N ARG A 120 20.22 -2.88 -32.23
CA ARG A 120 20.13 -1.42 -32.18
C ARG A 120 18.74 -0.95 -31.77
N ARG A 121 17.69 -1.50 -32.38
CA ARG A 121 16.30 -1.16 -32.03
C ARG A 121 15.95 -1.56 -30.60
N ASN A 122 16.44 -2.69 -30.11
CA ASN A 122 16.20 -3.12 -28.74
C ASN A 122 16.86 -2.16 -27.73
N HIS A 123 18.09 -1.72 -28.01
CA HIS A 123 18.76 -0.72 -27.19
C HIS A 123 18.04 0.63 -27.18
N GLU A 124 17.61 1.11 -28.35
CA GLU A 124 16.81 2.34 -28.45
C GLU A 124 15.50 2.24 -27.64
N LEU A 125 14.83 1.09 -27.69
CA LEU A 125 13.62 0.84 -26.91
C LEU A 125 13.89 0.87 -25.40
N MET A 126 14.92 0.16 -24.94
CA MET A 126 15.28 0.13 -23.51
C MET A 126 15.65 1.51 -22.98
N LYS A 127 16.34 2.31 -23.80
CA LYS A 127 16.65 3.71 -23.47
C LYS A 127 15.38 4.56 -23.37
N GLN A 128 14.46 4.43 -24.32
CA GLN A 128 13.19 5.14 -24.29
C GLN A 128 12.34 4.75 -23.06
N GLU A 129 12.21 3.45 -22.77
CA GLU A 129 11.46 2.98 -21.59
C GLU A 129 12.06 3.51 -20.29
N HIS A 130 13.38 3.66 -20.21
CA HIS A 130 14.02 4.25 -19.05
C HIS A 130 13.79 5.75 -18.93
N GLU A 131 13.87 6.49 -20.03
CA GLU A 131 13.55 7.93 -20.07
C GLU A 131 12.08 8.15 -19.67
N GLU A 132 11.14 7.38 -20.23
CA GLU A 132 9.72 7.44 -19.86
C GLU A 132 9.49 7.11 -18.38
N ARG A 133 10.19 6.12 -17.85
CA ARG A 133 10.12 5.77 -16.42
C ARG A 133 10.67 6.89 -15.54
N GLN A 134 11.79 7.52 -15.89
CA GLN A 134 12.34 8.65 -15.14
C GLN A 134 11.38 9.85 -15.15
N GLU A 135 10.74 10.13 -16.30
CA GLU A 135 9.72 11.18 -16.40
C GLU A 135 8.52 10.89 -15.50
N LEU A 136 8.03 9.65 -15.50
CA LEU A 136 6.93 9.22 -14.66
C LEU A 136 7.29 9.32 -13.17
N GLU A 137 8.49 8.87 -12.77
CA GLU A 137 8.99 8.99 -11.40
C GLU A 137 9.10 10.48 -10.96
N ALA A 138 9.52 11.38 -11.86
CA ALA A 138 9.54 12.81 -11.60
C ALA A 138 8.13 13.42 -11.46
N GLU A 139 7.17 12.97 -12.27
CA GLU A 139 5.75 13.38 -12.16
C GLU A 139 5.14 12.93 -10.84
N PHE A 140 5.38 11.67 -10.42
CA PHE A 140 4.94 11.18 -9.12
C PHE A 140 5.54 11.98 -7.97
N ARG A 141 6.84 12.32 -8.05
CA ARG A 141 7.50 13.16 -7.04
C ARG A 141 6.86 14.55 -6.94
N ALA A 142 6.57 15.17 -8.08
CA ALA A 142 5.90 16.47 -8.11
C ALA A 142 4.46 16.41 -7.57
N LEU A 143 3.75 15.31 -7.84
CA LEU A 143 2.40 15.09 -7.33
C LEU A 143 2.41 14.92 -5.80
N ASP A 144 3.37 14.17 -5.26
CA ASP A 144 3.53 13.95 -3.82
C ASP A 144 3.84 15.27 -3.09
N GLU A 145 4.79 16.05 -3.63
CA GLU A 145 5.10 17.39 -3.10
C GLU A 145 3.87 18.32 -3.12
N SER A 146 3.10 18.31 -4.21
CA SER A 146 1.87 19.10 -4.30
C SER A 146 0.80 18.63 -3.31
N ALA A 147 0.67 17.33 -3.08
CA ALA A 147 -0.28 16.76 -2.13
C ALA A 147 0.11 17.14 -0.69
N HIS A 148 1.40 17.08 -0.36
CA HIS A 148 1.94 17.51 0.92
C HIS A 148 1.69 19.00 1.16
N GLN A 149 2.05 19.87 0.21
CA GLN A 149 1.80 21.32 0.30
C GLN A 149 0.31 21.63 0.52
N ALA A 150 -0.58 21.01 -0.25
CA ALA A 150 -2.03 21.19 -0.09
C ALA A 150 -2.55 20.63 1.25
N GLY A 151 -1.88 19.63 1.82
CA GLY A 151 -2.14 19.13 3.18
C GLY A 151 -1.77 20.18 4.23
N SER A 152 -0.55 20.70 4.18
CA SER A 152 -0.05 21.72 5.10
C SER A 152 -0.89 23.00 5.04
N GLU A 153 -1.20 23.51 3.85
CA GLU A 153 -2.04 24.71 3.69
C GLU A 153 -3.45 24.55 4.30
N ARG A 154 -4.06 23.37 4.14
CA ARG A 154 -5.35 23.06 4.75
C ARG A 154 -5.25 23.05 6.28
N ARG A 155 -4.20 22.44 6.82
CA ARG A 155 -3.96 22.40 8.27
C ARG A 155 -3.75 23.81 8.83
N ARG A 156 -2.98 24.69 8.16
CA ARG A 156 -2.83 26.10 8.57
C ARG A 156 -4.16 26.82 8.61
N SER A 157 -4.94 26.65 7.54
CA SER A 157 -6.27 27.26 7.44
C SER A 157 -7.23 26.76 8.51
N GLU A 158 -7.10 25.49 8.92
CA GLU A 158 -7.90 24.90 9.98
C GLU A 158 -7.53 25.45 11.36
N ILE A 159 -6.24 25.58 11.67
CA ILE A 159 -5.74 26.20 12.91
C ILE A 159 -6.25 27.65 13.00
N ASP A 160 -6.10 28.43 11.94
CA ASP A 160 -6.55 29.82 11.90
C ASP A 160 -8.08 29.94 12.03
N ARG A 161 -8.82 29.03 11.39
CA ARG A 161 -10.28 28.98 11.51
C ARG A 161 -10.70 28.63 12.93
N HIS A 162 -10.09 27.61 13.54
CA HIS A 162 -10.41 27.20 14.91
C HIS A 162 -10.18 28.33 15.91
N PHE A 163 -9.06 29.06 15.77
CA PHE A 163 -8.78 30.23 16.58
C PHE A 163 -9.82 31.35 16.38
N ALA A 164 -10.21 31.63 15.13
CA ALA A 164 -11.22 32.64 14.82
C ALA A 164 -12.63 32.26 15.30
N GLU A 165 -12.98 30.97 15.24
CA GLU A 165 -14.25 30.45 15.78
C GLU A 165 -14.29 30.59 17.30
N TRP A 166 -13.20 30.25 17.99
CA TRP A 166 -13.07 30.46 19.43
C TRP A 166 -13.17 31.93 19.82
N GLU A 167 -12.47 32.85 19.13
CA GLU A 167 -12.59 34.30 19.41
C GLU A 167 -14.03 34.82 19.21
N ALA A 168 -14.73 34.33 18.18
CA ALA A 168 -16.13 34.70 17.93
C ALA A 168 -17.08 34.20 19.02
N GLU A 169 -16.87 32.98 19.52
CA GLU A 169 -17.64 32.41 20.63
C GLU A 169 -17.45 33.24 21.92
N GLN A 170 -16.21 33.65 22.21
CA GLN A 170 -15.93 34.49 23.38
C GLN A 170 -16.58 35.87 23.28
N GLU A 171 -16.60 36.47 22.08
CA GLU A 171 -17.32 37.73 21.85
C GLU A 171 -18.84 37.56 21.99
N GLU A 172 -19.41 36.42 21.58
CA GLU A 172 -20.82 36.11 21.80
C GLU A 172 -21.13 36.01 23.31
N ARG A 173 -20.32 35.27 24.07
CA ARG A 173 -20.44 35.20 25.54
C ARG A 173 -20.31 36.56 26.20
N ARG A 174 -19.36 37.39 25.77
CA ARG A 174 -19.20 38.78 26.25
C ARG A 174 -20.47 39.60 26.03
N VAL A 175 -21.12 39.45 24.87
CA VAL A 175 -22.39 40.14 24.57
C VAL A 175 -23.55 39.59 25.41
N GLU A 176 -23.61 38.27 25.63
CA GLU A 176 -24.68 37.61 26.39
C GLU A 176 -24.59 37.86 27.90
N GLU A 177 -23.41 37.76 28.48
CA GLU A 177 -23.16 37.92 29.92
C GLU A 177 -23.04 39.40 30.32
N GLY A 178 -22.67 40.28 29.40
CA GLY A 178 -22.66 41.72 29.62
C GLY A 178 -21.66 42.15 30.70
N GLU A 179 -22.16 42.63 31.84
CA GLU A 179 -21.31 43.08 32.97
C GLU A 179 -20.76 41.90 33.79
N ASP A 180 -21.36 40.71 33.66
CA ASP A 180 -20.96 39.51 34.40
C ASP A 180 -19.85 38.70 33.69
N PHE A 181 -19.43 39.13 32.49
CA PHE A 181 -18.38 38.48 31.71
C PHE A 181 -17.02 38.60 32.40
N ASP A 182 -16.34 37.47 32.58
CA ASP A 182 -15.07 37.38 33.28
C ASP A 182 -13.90 37.71 32.34
N GLU A 183 -13.63 39.01 32.15
CA GLU A 183 -12.62 39.50 31.21
C GLU A 183 -11.19 39.02 31.56
N GLU A 184 -10.90 38.81 32.86
CA GLU A 184 -9.59 38.30 33.30
C GLU A 184 -9.41 36.83 32.88
N PHE A 185 -10.46 36.00 33.00
CA PHE A 185 -10.41 34.62 32.54
C PHE A 185 -10.32 34.51 31.01
N TYR A 186 -11.00 35.41 30.28
CA TYR A 186 -10.87 35.50 28.83
C TYR A 186 -9.43 35.82 28.38
N GLU A 187 -8.76 36.79 29.02
CA GLU A 187 -7.37 37.11 28.69
C GLU A 187 -6.44 35.90 28.93
N LEU A 188 -6.67 35.15 30.01
CA LEU A 188 -5.95 33.93 30.33
C LEU A 188 -6.18 32.84 29.26
N GLU A 189 -7.45 32.53 28.92
CA GLU A 189 -7.78 31.54 27.87
C GLU A 189 -7.18 31.94 26.52
N ARG A 190 -7.18 33.25 26.20
CA ARG A 190 -6.62 33.75 24.95
C ARG A 190 -5.12 33.51 24.84
N GLU A 191 -4.37 33.79 25.90
CA GLU A 191 -2.93 33.55 25.93
C GLU A 191 -2.63 32.05 25.75
N HIS A 192 -3.39 31.18 26.40
CA HIS A 192 -3.26 29.73 26.24
C HIS A 192 -3.56 29.28 24.80
N MET A 193 -4.63 29.80 24.19
CA MET A 193 -4.98 29.50 22.80
C MET A 193 -3.94 29.99 21.80
N GLU A 194 -3.31 31.14 22.06
CA GLU A 194 -2.22 31.67 21.24
C GLU A 194 -0.97 30.77 21.32
N ARG A 195 -0.55 30.38 22.53
CA ARG A 195 0.56 29.44 22.73
C ARG A 195 0.30 28.08 22.08
N ARG A 196 -0.94 27.56 22.18
CA ARG A 196 -1.33 26.31 21.51
C ARG A 196 -1.22 26.43 19.98
N ARG A 197 -1.70 27.54 19.41
CA ARG A 197 -1.57 27.84 17.97
C ARG A 197 -0.09 27.90 17.55
N GLU A 198 0.78 28.49 18.36
CA GLU A 198 2.23 28.53 18.08
C GLU A 198 2.85 27.13 18.05
N LEU A 199 2.49 26.24 18.99
CA LEU A 199 2.96 24.85 19.00
C LEU A 199 2.43 24.05 17.81
N GLU A 200 1.16 24.22 17.43
CA GLU A 200 0.58 23.55 16.25
C GLU A 200 1.21 24.02 14.94
N VAL A 201 1.59 25.30 14.84
CA VAL A 201 2.37 25.82 13.69
C VAL A 201 3.78 25.25 13.71
N SER A 202 4.43 25.20 14.87
CA SER A 202 5.78 24.63 15.02
C SER A 202 5.82 23.14 14.66
N GLN A 203 4.75 22.40 14.99
CA GLN A 203 4.56 21.00 14.56
C GLN A 203 4.54 20.86 13.05
N MET A 204 3.82 21.76 12.39
CA MET A 204 3.72 21.72 10.94
C MET A 204 5.04 22.07 10.26
N GLU A 205 5.78 23.04 10.79
CA GLU A 205 7.11 23.39 10.29
C GLU A 205 8.08 22.21 10.43
N LEU A 206 8.03 21.48 11.55
CA LEU A 206 8.81 20.26 11.75
C LEU A 206 8.43 19.15 10.76
N ASP A 207 7.13 18.93 10.54
CA ASP A 207 6.64 17.94 9.57
C ASP A 207 7.10 18.29 8.13
N GLU A 208 7.09 19.58 7.75
CA GLU A 208 7.58 20.08 6.45
C GLU A 208 9.10 19.90 6.31
N GLU A 209 9.88 20.19 7.37
CA GLU A 209 11.33 19.99 7.39
C GLU A 209 11.68 18.51 7.20
N LEU A 210 11.03 17.62 7.96
CA LEU A 210 11.25 16.19 7.88
C LEU A 210 10.90 15.63 6.50
N HIS A 211 9.77 16.06 5.92
CA HIS A 211 9.40 15.67 4.57
C HIS A 211 10.44 16.13 3.54
N ALA A 212 10.92 17.37 3.65
CA ALA A 212 11.96 17.89 2.77
C ALA A 212 13.27 17.08 2.88
N GLU A 213 13.67 16.68 4.09
CA GLU A 213 14.86 15.85 4.29
C GLU A 213 14.69 14.43 3.73
N HIS A 214 13.51 13.82 3.87
CA HIS A 214 13.21 12.54 3.23
C HIS A 214 13.34 12.64 1.70
N MET A 215 12.80 13.71 1.11
CA MET A 215 12.89 13.97 -0.33
C MET A 215 14.33 14.23 -0.79
N GLU A 216 15.15 14.87 0.05
CA GLU A 216 16.58 15.05 -0.23
C GLU A 216 17.32 13.71 -0.19
N LEU A 217 17.07 12.85 0.80
CA LEU A 217 17.68 11.53 0.89
C LEU A 217 17.39 10.67 -0.35
N ASP A 218 16.15 10.68 -0.83
CA ASP A 218 15.74 9.93 -2.02
C ASP A 218 16.41 10.47 -3.29
N GLN A 219 16.64 11.79 -3.36
CA GLN A 219 17.33 12.42 -4.49
C GLN A 219 18.84 12.16 -4.53
N GLN A 220 19.47 11.84 -3.39
CA GLN A 220 20.90 11.61 -3.33
C GLN A 220 21.33 10.32 -4.05
N GLY A 221 20.41 9.40 -4.36
CA GLY A 221 20.71 8.14 -5.04
C GLY A 221 21.77 7.33 -4.29
N LEU A 222 21.72 7.35 -2.95
CA LEU A 222 22.68 6.63 -2.12
C LEU A 222 22.50 5.12 -2.32
N PRO A 223 23.58 4.32 -2.20
CA PRO A 223 23.44 2.87 -2.15
C PRO A 223 22.51 2.45 -1.00
N GLU A 224 21.62 1.47 -1.22
CA GLU A 224 20.58 1.04 -0.29
C GLU A 224 21.06 0.89 1.17
N SER A 225 22.25 0.31 1.39
CA SER A 225 22.83 0.17 2.74
C SER A 225 23.07 1.51 3.44
N ARG A 226 23.57 2.51 2.72
CA ARG A 226 23.82 3.86 3.23
C ARG A 226 22.53 4.63 3.38
N GLU A 227 21.63 4.52 2.41
CA GLU A 227 20.32 5.13 2.46
C GLU A 227 19.53 4.62 3.67
N ARG A 228 19.50 3.31 3.91
CA ARG A 228 18.87 2.69 5.08
C ARG A 228 19.46 3.20 6.40
N HIS A 229 20.78 3.40 6.45
CA HIS A 229 21.42 4.03 7.61
C HIS A 229 21.02 5.48 7.78
N ALA A 230 21.01 6.28 6.70
CA ALA A 230 20.60 7.67 6.73
C ALA A 230 19.12 7.84 7.13
N ARG A 231 18.22 7.00 6.59
CA ARG A 231 16.81 6.93 6.97
C ARG A 231 16.64 6.60 8.45
N ARG A 232 17.35 5.60 8.97
CA ARG A 232 17.31 5.28 10.42
C ARG A 232 17.83 6.42 11.29
N ASP A 233 18.81 7.19 10.81
CA ASP A 233 19.32 8.35 11.53
C ASP A 233 18.29 9.48 11.54
N LEU A 234 17.59 9.69 10.42
CA LEU A 234 16.48 10.64 10.28
C LEU A 234 15.28 10.25 11.14
N GLU A 235 14.85 8.99 11.12
CA GLU A 235 13.76 8.44 11.96
C GLU A 235 14.05 8.69 13.45
N ARG A 236 15.30 8.49 13.91
CA ARG A 236 15.68 8.78 15.30
C ARG A 236 15.71 10.27 15.63
N ARG A 237 15.86 11.13 14.63
CA ARG A 237 15.80 12.60 14.80
C ARG A 237 14.34 13.04 14.89
N GLU A 238 13.50 12.52 13.98
CA GLU A 238 12.06 12.69 13.96
C GLU A 238 11.42 12.28 15.29
N GLU A 239 11.73 11.08 15.78
CA GLU A 239 11.21 10.57 17.05
C GLU A 239 11.52 11.52 18.21
N ARG A 240 12.77 11.97 18.34
CA ARG A 240 13.15 12.93 19.40
C ARG A 240 12.47 14.28 19.26
N ALA A 241 12.36 14.79 18.02
CA ALA A 241 11.71 16.08 17.79
C ALA A 241 10.21 16.02 18.10
N ARG A 242 9.55 14.89 17.81
CA ARG A 242 8.16 14.65 18.21
C ARG A 242 7.99 14.49 19.72
N GLU A 243 8.90 13.76 20.38
CA GLU A 243 8.88 13.62 21.84
C GLU A 243 9.05 14.98 22.55
N GLU A 244 9.95 15.83 22.05
CA GLU A 244 10.16 17.18 22.57
C GLU A 244 8.89 18.03 22.41
N MET A 245 8.27 17.99 21.24
CA MET A 245 7.04 18.71 20.96
C MET A 245 5.85 18.22 21.79
N GLU A 246 5.72 16.90 21.98
CA GLU A 246 4.68 16.34 22.86
C GLU A 246 4.91 16.75 24.32
N ALA A 247 6.17 16.86 24.75
CA ALA A 247 6.50 17.38 26.07
C ALA A 247 6.10 18.86 26.21
N ASP A 248 6.34 19.69 25.19
CA ASP A 248 5.93 21.10 25.18
C ASP A 248 4.39 21.25 25.25
N PHE A 249 3.65 20.44 24.50
CA PHE A 249 2.18 20.41 24.60
C PHE A 249 1.70 20.01 26.00
N ARG A 250 2.32 18.97 26.58
CA ARG A 250 1.97 18.50 27.92
C ARG A 250 2.28 19.54 28.99
N GLU A 251 3.42 20.22 28.88
CA GLU A 251 3.79 21.31 29.79
C GLU A 251 2.78 22.47 29.68
N LEU A 252 2.41 22.87 28.46
CA LEU A 252 1.38 23.90 28.23
C LEU A 252 0.03 23.52 28.88
N GLU A 253 -0.44 22.29 28.68
CA GLU A 253 -1.70 21.81 29.28
C GLU A 253 -1.63 21.75 30.81
N GLU A 254 -0.49 21.36 31.39
CA GLU A 254 -0.27 21.35 32.82
C GLU A 254 -0.21 22.75 33.43
N GLU A 255 0.46 23.70 32.77
CA GLU A 255 0.50 25.11 33.18
C GLU A 255 -0.91 25.70 33.16
N TRP A 256 -1.65 25.50 32.07
CA TRP A 256 -3.05 25.91 31.93
C TRP A 256 -3.93 25.37 33.06
N ALA A 257 -3.84 24.07 33.32
CA ALA A 257 -4.63 23.44 34.37
C ALA A 257 -4.34 24.03 35.76
N LYS A 258 -3.09 24.39 36.04
CA LYS A 258 -2.68 25.04 37.30
C LYS A 258 -3.20 26.47 37.38
N GLU A 259 -3.02 27.27 36.34
CA GLU A 259 -3.47 28.67 36.31
C GLU A 259 -5.00 28.77 36.38
N ALA A 260 -5.72 27.93 35.65
CA ALA A 260 -7.19 27.88 35.70
C ALA A 260 -7.74 27.40 37.05
N ASP A 261 -7.03 26.51 37.75
CA ASP A 261 -7.39 26.10 39.12
C ASP A 261 -7.11 27.21 40.14
N GLU A 262 -5.97 27.88 40.04
CA GLU A 262 -5.63 29.04 40.89
C GLU A 262 -6.62 30.19 40.68
N PHE A 263 -6.97 30.48 39.43
CA PHE A 263 -7.98 31.49 39.08
C PHE A 263 -9.34 31.18 39.74
N ARG A 264 -9.82 29.93 39.59
CA ARG A 264 -11.07 29.48 40.22
C ARG A 264 -11.04 29.61 41.74
N ARG A 265 -9.95 29.20 42.39
CA ARG A 265 -9.80 29.36 43.86
C ARG A 265 -9.80 30.82 44.28
N ASN A 266 -9.08 31.69 43.58
CA ASN A 266 -9.04 33.12 43.88
C ASN A 266 -10.42 33.76 43.73
N ARG A 267 -11.21 33.33 42.75
CA ARG A 267 -12.60 33.77 42.56
C ARG A 267 -13.51 33.26 43.68
N ASP A 268 -13.40 31.99 44.06
CA ASP A 268 -14.18 31.43 45.17
C ASP A 268 -13.87 32.11 46.50
N GLU A 269 -12.60 32.43 46.79
CA GLU A 269 -12.19 33.18 47.98
C GLU A 269 -12.77 34.62 48.00
N GLN A 270 -12.80 35.29 46.85
CA GLN A 270 -13.43 36.62 46.74
C GLN A 270 -14.95 36.55 46.94
N ASN A 271 -15.60 35.49 46.46
CA ASN A 271 -17.05 35.33 46.56
C ASN A 271 -17.49 34.87 47.97
N HIS A 272 -16.72 33.97 48.62
CA HIS A 272 -17.00 33.48 49.98
C HIS A 272 -16.96 34.57 51.05
N GLY A 273 -16.27 35.69 50.81
CA GLY A 273 -16.28 36.85 51.70
C GLY A 273 -17.64 37.55 51.85
N LEU A 274 -18.62 37.25 50.98
CA LEU A 274 -19.96 37.84 51.00
C LEU A 274 -21.04 36.93 51.63
N ASP A 275 -20.84 35.60 51.66
CA ASP A 275 -21.83 34.64 52.14
C ASP A 275 -21.67 34.22 53.61
N GLU A 276 -20.52 34.46 54.25
CA GLU A 276 -20.32 34.16 55.69
C GLU A 276 -21.20 35.01 56.63
N GLU A 277 -21.89 36.05 56.15
CA GLU A 277 -22.79 36.88 56.98
C GLU A 277 -24.26 36.38 57.00
N TRP A 278 -24.65 35.42 56.15
CA TRP A 278 -26.06 34.97 56.04
C TRP A 278 -26.34 33.51 56.43
N ALA A 279 -25.34 32.72 56.82
CA ALA A 279 -25.47 31.28 57.08
C ALA A 279 -25.86 30.87 58.53
N ASP A 280 -26.35 31.77 59.38
CA ASP A 280 -26.68 31.46 60.80
C ASP A 280 -28.16 31.09 61.09
N ASP A 281 -29.06 30.92 60.10
CA ASP A 281 -30.50 30.72 60.42
C ASP A 281 -31.32 29.79 59.52
N THR A 282 -30.76 28.66 59.06
CA THR A 282 -31.60 27.56 58.51
C THR A 282 -31.09 26.19 58.94
N GLY A 283 -31.39 25.83 60.19
CA GLY A 283 -31.36 24.45 60.65
C GLY A 283 -32.60 23.68 60.18
N HIS A 284 -32.48 22.95 59.08
CA HIS A 284 -33.37 21.87 58.64
C HIS A 284 -32.54 21.00 57.71
N GLY A 285 -32.44 19.69 57.79
CA GLY A 285 -33.11 18.64 58.54
C GLY A 285 -32.68 17.38 57.81
N GLU A 286 -31.89 16.55 58.48
CA GLU A 286 -31.38 15.28 57.94
C GLU A 286 -32.58 14.36 57.65
N GLU A 287 -32.89 14.13 56.38
CA GLU A 287 -33.73 13.01 55.95
C GLU A 287 -32.91 12.16 54.98
N ASP A 288 -32.29 11.13 55.58
CA ASP A 288 -31.73 9.96 54.91
C ASP A 288 -32.86 9.23 54.15
N GLU A 289 -32.95 9.43 52.85
CA GLU A 289 -33.72 8.55 51.98
C GLU A 289 -32.75 7.60 51.26
N ASP A 290 -32.72 6.39 51.83
CA ASP A 290 -32.13 5.15 51.31
C ASP A 290 -33.10 4.55 50.29
N ASP A 291 -33.04 4.98 49.03
CA ASP A 291 -33.78 4.40 47.93
C ASP A 291 -33.03 3.21 47.33
N GLY A 292 -33.21 2.07 48.02
CA GLY A 292 -32.93 0.73 47.50
C GLY A 292 -33.72 0.45 46.22
N TRP A 293 -33.03 0.47 45.08
CA TRP A 293 -33.55 0.02 43.81
C TRP A 293 -33.51 -1.50 43.71
N GLY A 294 -34.71 -2.08 43.89
CA GLY A 294 -34.99 -3.50 43.80
C GLY A 294 -34.83 -4.04 42.38
N GLY A 295 -34.33 -5.27 42.33
CA GLY A 295 -34.19 -6.05 41.12
C GLY A 295 -35.52 -6.32 40.45
N SER A 296 -35.58 -5.98 39.18
CA SER A 296 -36.53 -6.50 38.21
C SER A 296 -35.85 -7.65 37.47
N ASP A 297 -36.21 -8.87 37.85
CA ASP A 297 -36.07 -10.07 37.02
C ASP A 297 -36.97 -9.87 35.78
N GLU A 298 -36.44 -9.18 34.77
CA GLU A 298 -37.09 -9.03 33.46
C GLU A 298 -36.63 -10.18 32.57
N ASP A 299 -37.59 -11.08 32.32
CA ASP A 299 -37.81 -11.85 31.09
C ASP A 299 -36.60 -12.01 30.16
N ASP A 300 -36.07 -13.24 30.11
CA ASP A 300 -35.21 -13.76 29.04
C ASP A 300 -35.99 -13.76 27.69
N GLU A 301 -36.25 -12.57 27.14
CA GLU A 301 -36.39 -12.41 25.70
C GLU A 301 -35.07 -12.88 25.08
N GLU A 302 -35.13 -13.72 24.06
CA GLU A 302 -33.96 -14.19 23.30
C GLU A 302 -33.14 -12.96 22.86
N GLY A 303 -32.14 -12.61 23.69
CA GLY A 303 -31.42 -11.37 23.59
C GLY A 303 -30.68 -11.27 22.27
N PRO A 304 -30.41 -10.06 21.79
CA PRO A 304 -29.61 -9.85 20.60
C PRO A 304 -28.22 -10.50 20.76
N TRP A 305 -28.07 -11.68 20.16
CA TRP A 305 -26.84 -12.31 19.65
C TRP A 305 -25.56 -12.18 20.52
N SER A 306 -25.44 -12.93 21.63
CA SER A 306 -24.12 -13.13 22.28
C SER A 306 -23.43 -14.38 21.72
N SER A 307 -22.89 -14.27 20.50
CA SER A 307 -22.11 -15.37 19.92
C SER A 307 -20.67 -15.42 20.43
N GLY A 308 -20.30 -14.46 21.29
CA GLY A 308 -18.95 -14.25 21.81
C GLY A 308 -18.13 -13.32 20.93
N PRO A 309 -16.96 -12.87 21.41
CA PRO A 309 -16.12 -11.90 20.72
C PRO A 309 -15.63 -12.39 19.35
N ASN A 310 -15.43 -11.46 18.41
CA ASN A 310 -14.94 -11.70 17.06
C ASN A 310 -15.74 -12.75 16.26
N SER A 311 -17.05 -12.74 16.48
CA SER A 311 -17.98 -13.71 15.91
C SER A 311 -18.44 -13.28 14.51
N VAL A 312 -18.18 -14.10 13.50
CA VAL A 312 -18.60 -13.80 12.12
C VAL A 312 -19.68 -14.76 11.63
N ARG A 313 -20.68 -14.22 10.92
CA ARG A 313 -21.75 -15.01 10.29
C ARG A 313 -22.17 -14.48 8.92
N LEU A 314 -22.87 -15.33 8.18
CA LEU A 314 -23.55 -14.97 6.93
C LEU A 314 -25.05 -14.83 7.19
N VAL A 315 -25.65 -13.74 6.72
CA VAL A 315 -27.09 -13.47 6.86
C VAL A 315 -27.69 -13.19 5.49
N VAL A 316 -28.68 -13.97 5.07
CA VAL A 316 -29.41 -13.72 3.82
C VAL A 316 -30.27 -12.47 4.00
N ALA A 317 -29.85 -11.37 3.37
CA ALA A 317 -30.50 -10.07 3.47
C ALA A 317 -31.69 -9.94 2.49
N SER A 318 -31.56 -10.50 1.28
CA SER A 318 -32.66 -10.62 0.34
C SER A 318 -32.50 -11.84 -0.57
N ASN A 319 -33.62 -12.39 -1.02
CA ASN A 319 -33.70 -13.36 -2.11
C ASN A 319 -34.81 -12.92 -3.08
N ASP A 320 -34.42 -12.26 -4.17
CA ASP A 320 -35.34 -11.67 -5.15
C ASP A 320 -35.56 -12.58 -6.36
N GLY A 321 -35.49 -13.90 -6.15
CA GLY A 321 -35.79 -14.96 -7.13
C GLY A 321 -34.59 -15.39 -7.95
N ASP A 322 -33.93 -14.45 -8.63
CA ASP A 322 -32.75 -14.72 -9.46
C ASP A 322 -31.45 -14.23 -8.79
N GLU A 323 -31.55 -13.41 -7.74
CA GLU A 323 -30.41 -12.84 -7.01
C GLU A 323 -30.59 -13.01 -5.51
N VAL A 324 -29.51 -13.38 -4.82
CA VAL A 324 -29.43 -13.42 -3.37
C VAL A 324 -28.37 -12.43 -2.89
N VAL A 325 -28.71 -11.67 -1.85
CA VAL A 325 -27.79 -10.76 -1.17
C VAL A 325 -27.50 -11.32 0.21
N VAL A 326 -26.22 -11.52 0.52
CA VAL A 326 -25.77 -12.04 1.80
C VAL A 326 -24.91 -11.00 2.49
N ASN A 327 -25.29 -10.60 3.70
CA ASN A 327 -24.48 -9.79 4.58
C ASN A 327 -23.45 -10.67 5.30
N ILE A 328 -22.25 -10.13 5.44
CA ILE A 328 -21.19 -10.66 6.29
C ILE A 328 -21.18 -9.77 7.53
N GLU A 329 -21.60 -10.32 8.66
CA GLU A 329 -21.74 -9.57 9.92
C GLU A 329 -20.70 -10.05 10.92
N ILE A 330 -20.17 -9.11 11.70
CA ILE A 330 -19.31 -9.35 12.85
C ILE A 330 -20.00 -8.85 14.12
N ALA A 331 -19.86 -9.60 15.21
CA ALA A 331 -20.34 -9.24 16.53
C ALA A 331 -19.20 -9.24 17.54
N GLU A 332 -19.28 -8.32 18.50
CA GLU A 332 -18.34 -8.13 19.61
C GLU A 332 -16.88 -8.12 19.09
N SER A 333 -16.62 -7.38 18.00
CA SER A 333 -15.28 -7.31 17.41
C SER A 333 -14.34 -6.53 18.32
N ASP A 334 -13.17 -7.10 18.59
CA ASP A 334 -12.01 -6.35 19.03
C ASP A 334 -11.62 -5.33 17.93
N PRO A 335 -10.79 -4.31 18.24
CA PRO A 335 -10.31 -3.35 17.26
C PRO A 335 -9.63 -4.03 16.06
N ILE A 336 -10.28 -3.97 14.88
CA ILE A 336 -9.74 -4.52 13.62
C ILE A 336 -9.47 -3.42 12.59
N ASN A 337 -8.44 -3.64 11.77
CA ASN A 337 -8.08 -2.81 10.61
C ASN A 337 -8.13 -3.60 9.28
N GLY A 338 -8.45 -4.88 9.33
CA GLY A 338 -8.67 -5.68 8.14
C GLY A 338 -9.24 -7.06 8.42
N TRP A 339 -9.80 -7.67 7.37
CA TRP A 339 -10.36 -9.02 7.42
C TRP A 339 -10.30 -9.67 6.04
N GLY A 340 -10.32 -11.00 6.03
CA GLY A 340 -10.47 -11.81 4.83
C GLY A 340 -11.09 -13.16 5.17
N MET A 341 -11.86 -13.72 4.24
CA MET A 341 -12.41 -15.06 4.35
C MET A 341 -12.66 -15.66 2.97
N LEU A 342 -12.76 -16.98 2.92
CA LEU A 342 -13.27 -17.71 1.77
C LEU A 342 -14.75 -18.03 2.02
N ILE A 343 -15.61 -17.67 1.06
CA ILE A 343 -17.02 -18.04 1.08
C ILE A 343 -17.19 -19.16 0.07
N ASP A 344 -17.42 -20.37 0.56
CA ASP A 344 -17.65 -21.55 -0.25
C ASP A 344 -19.14 -21.67 -0.61
N TYR A 345 -19.42 -21.99 -1.87
CA TYR A 345 -20.77 -22.20 -2.41
C TYR A 345 -20.75 -23.15 -3.60
N ASP A 346 -21.88 -23.79 -3.89
CA ASP A 346 -21.99 -24.65 -5.07
C ASP A 346 -22.10 -23.79 -6.34
N LYS A 347 -21.10 -23.87 -7.21
CA LYS A 347 -21.02 -23.11 -8.46
C LYS A 347 -22.01 -23.59 -9.53
N ASP A 348 -22.60 -24.77 -9.35
CA ASP A 348 -23.68 -25.24 -10.23
C ASP A 348 -25.02 -24.59 -9.83
N ASP A 349 -25.15 -24.11 -8.58
CA ASP A 349 -26.36 -23.47 -8.07
C ASP A 349 -26.26 -21.94 -8.00
N LEU A 350 -25.06 -21.40 -7.73
CA LEU A 350 -24.81 -19.97 -7.49
C LEU A 350 -23.64 -19.44 -8.31
N GLN A 351 -23.75 -18.20 -8.78
CA GLN A 351 -22.66 -17.48 -9.46
C GLN A 351 -22.34 -16.18 -8.73
N PHE A 352 -21.07 -15.94 -8.39
CA PHE A 352 -20.66 -14.67 -7.80
C PHE A 352 -20.79 -13.51 -8.79
N ILE A 353 -21.47 -12.44 -8.38
CA ILE A 353 -21.66 -11.23 -9.19
C ILE A 353 -20.71 -10.13 -8.69
N GLN A 354 -20.79 -9.83 -7.39
CA GLN A 354 -20.17 -8.64 -6.83
C GLN A 354 -19.94 -8.77 -5.33
N PHE A 355 -18.86 -8.17 -4.86
CA PHE A 355 -18.63 -7.87 -3.45
C PHE A 355 -18.69 -6.35 -3.22
N ILE A 356 -19.39 -5.93 -2.16
CA ILE A 356 -19.55 -4.54 -1.75
C ILE A 356 -19.05 -4.44 -0.29
N PRO A 357 -17.93 -3.75 0.00
CA PRO A 357 -17.45 -3.60 1.36
C PRO A 357 -18.49 -2.86 2.22
N GLY A 358 -18.57 -3.24 3.49
CA GLY A 358 -19.41 -2.60 4.49
C GLY A 358 -18.70 -1.38 5.09
N GLY A 359 -19.44 -0.59 5.87
CA GLY A 359 -18.91 0.59 6.54
C GLY A 359 -18.34 0.33 7.93
N PHE A 360 -18.24 -0.94 8.36
CA PHE A 360 -17.79 -1.27 9.71
C PHE A 360 -16.35 -0.82 9.96
N ILE A 361 -15.44 -1.09 9.02
CA ILE A 361 -14.09 -0.50 9.08
C ILE A 361 -14.18 0.87 8.40
N GLY A 362 -13.72 1.93 9.06
CA GLY A 362 -13.74 3.32 8.53
C GLY A 362 -12.47 3.72 7.76
N GLY A 363 -12.59 4.57 6.73
CA GLY A 363 -11.46 5.09 5.94
C GLY A 363 -11.43 4.69 4.46
N THR A 364 -10.23 4.75 3.85
CA THR A 364 -9.99 4.36 2.45
C THR A 364 -9.64 2.88 2.38
N PHE A 365 -10.43 2.10 1.64
CA PHE A 365 -10.32 0.64 1.57
C PHE A 365 -9.97 0.12 0.19
N ILE A 366 -9.17 -0.93 0.15
CA ILE A 366 -9.04 -1.79 -1.03
C ILE A 366 -9.93 -3.03 -0.82
N PRO A 367 -11.08 -3.14 -1.51
CA PRO A 367 -11.84 -4.37 -1.52
C PRO A 367 -11.03 -5.44 -2.27
N ILE A 368 -10.80 -6.57 -1.62
CA ILE A 368 -10.10 -7.71 -2.21
C ILE A 368 -11.15 -8.77 -2.51
N HIS A 369 -11.23 -9.20 -3.77
CA HIS A 369 -11.97 -10.40 -4.12
C HIS A 369 -11.22 -11.22 -5.16
N ALA A 370 -11.28 -12.54 -5.01
CA ALA A 370 -10.71 -13.49 -5.97
C ALA A 370 -11.55 -14.78 -5.96
N GLU A 371 -12.09 -15.14 -7.12
CA GLU A 371 -12.84 -16.39 -7.27
C GLU A 371 -11.87 -17.57 -7.47
N ASN A 372 -12.12 -18.70 -6.80
CA ASN A 372 -11.33 -19.92 -6.91
C ASN A 372 -12.23 -21.12 -7.27
N GLU A 373 -11.76 -22.36 -7.15
CA GLU A 373 -12.57 -23.54 -7.51
C GLU A 373 -13.77 -23.79 -6.57
N THR A 374 -13.69 -23.39 -5.30
CA THR A 374 -14.70 -23.73 -4.27
C THR A 374 -15.63 -22.58 -3.91
N GLY A 375 -15.29 -21.35 -4.31
CA GLY A 375 -16.10 -20.17 -4.02
C GLY A 375 -15.35 -18.87 -4.30
N VAL A 376 -15.52 -17.88 -3.43
CA VAL A 376 -14.93 -16.55 -3.56
C VAL A 376 -14.21 -16.12 -2.28
N ARG A 377 -12.94 -15.75 -2.39
CA ARG A 377 -12.23 -15.06 -1.31
C ARG A 377 -12.66 -13.60 -1.33
N VAL A 378 -13.09 -13.08 -0.19
CA VAL A 378 -13.46 -11.68 0.00
C VAL A 378 -12.73 -11.12 1.22
N GLY A 379 -12.43 -9.83 1.19
CA GLY A 379 -11.79 -9.16 2.31
C GLY A 379 -11.68 -7.66 2.09
N ALA A 380 -11.31 -6.97 3.15
CA ALA A 380 -10.99 -5.56 3.12
C ALA A 380 -9.85 -5.28 4.10
N GLY A 381 -8.99 -4.32 3.75
CA GLY A 381 -7.96 -3.81 4.62
C GLY A 381 -7.90 -2.30 4.53
N GLN A 382 -7.68 -1.65 5.66
CA GLN A 382 -7.47 -0.22 5.75
C GLN A 382 -6.07 0.14 5.26
N ILE A 383 -5.94 1.26 4.55
CA ILE A 383 -4.65 1.85 4.17
C ILE A 383 -4.45 3.13 4.98
N GLY A 384 -3.29 3.21 5.65
CA GLY A 384 -2.93 4.35 6.50
C GLY A 384 -3.32 4.14 7.97
N ASN A 385 -2.97 5.12 8.80
CA ASN A 385 -3.09 5.04 10.27
C ASN A 385 -4.43 5.59 10.79
N GLN A 386 -5.52 5.43 10.03
CA GLN A 386 -6.84 5.80 10.50
C GLN A 386 -7.31 4.72 11.50
N GLY A 387 -8.04 5.12 12.55
CA GLY A 387 -8.32 4.25 13.70
C GLY A 387 -8.93 2.88 13.36
N MET A 388 -8.69 1.91 14.24
CA MET A 388 -9.30 0.58 14.21
C MET A 388 -10.80 0.67 14.53
N SER A 389 -11.59 -0.31 14.09
CA SER A 389 -13.03 -0.37 14.35
C SER A 389 -13.36 -1.56 15.26
N GLU A 390 -14.20 -1.32 16.27
CA GLU A 390 -14.61 -2.29 17.28
C GLU A 390 -16.14 -2.38 17.39
N GLY A 391 -16.64 -3.48 17.98
CA GLY A 391 -18.07 -3.72 18.19
C GLY A 391 -18.75 -4.51 17.07
N ASP A 392 -20.03 -4.22 16.85
CA ASP A 392 -20.88 -4.95 15.92
C ASP A 392 -21.01 -4.22 14.58
N GLY A 393 -21.05 -4.97 13.48
CA GLY A 393 -21.42 -4.37 12.20
C GLY A 393 -21.36 -5.27 10.99
N VAL A 394 -21.55 -4.64 9.83
CA VAL A 394 -21.52 -5.30 8.52
C VAL A 394 -20.14 -5.11 7.91
N LEU A 395 -19.38 -6.21 7.80
CA LEU A 395 -18.08 -6.24 7.14
C LEU A 395 -18.20 -6.04 5.63
N GLY A 396 -19.24 -6.60 5.02
CA GLY A 396 -19.51 -6.47 3.60
C GLY A 396 -20.74 -7.23 3.14
N ARG A 397 -21.03 -7.11 1.85
CA ARG A 397 -22.17 -7.76 1.19
C ARG A 397 -21.69 -8.46 -0.07
N ILE A 398 -22.08 -9.71 -0.24
CA ILE A 398 -21.91 -10.42 -1.51
C ILE A 398 -23.25 -10.52 -2.23
N LYS A 399 -23.20 -10.42 -3.55
CA LYS A 399 -24.32 -10.69 -4.45
C LYS A 399 -24.03 -11.94 -5.24
N LEU A 400 -24.93 -12.91 -5.19
CA LEU A 400 -24.86 -14.14 -5.96
C LEU A 400 -26.10 -14.26 -6.86
N GLN A 401 -25.91 -14.74 -8.08
CA GLN A 401 -26.99 -15.10 -8.99
C GLN A 401 -27.38 -16.56 -8.77
N ILE A 402 -28.67 -16.85 -8.67
CA ILE A 402 -29.19 -18.22 -8.61
C ILE A 402 -29.25 -18.77 -10.05
N ILE A 403 -28.42 -19.76 -10.34
CA ILE A 403 -28.33 -20.39 -11.68
C ILE A 403 -28.77 -21.86 -11.69
N GLY A 404 -28.86 -22.50 -10.52
CA GLY A 404 -29.27 -23.89 -10.39
C GLY A 404 -30.48 -24.09 -9.46
N SER A 405 -30.40 -25.11 -8.61
CA SER A 405 -31.50 -25.57 -7.76
C SER A 405 -31.39 -25.08 -6.32
N LEU A 406 -32.52 -24.65 -5.75
CA LEU A 406 -32.66 -24.37 -4.32
C LEU A 406 -33.40 -25.53 -3.61
N PRO A 407 -33.12 -25.79 -2.32
CA PRO A 407 -32.19 -25.06 -1.45
C PRO A 407 -30.73 -25.37 -1.75
N THR A 408 -29.87 -24.38 -1.54
CA THR A 408 -28.40 -24.54 -1.61
C THR A 408 -27.75 -23.91 -0.37
N TRP A 409 -26.45 -24.07 -0.21
CA TRP A 409 -25.74 -23.70 1.02
C TRP A 409 -24.51 -22.87 0.74
N ILE A 410 -24.25 -21.92 1.64
CA ILE A 410 -23.01 -21.14 1.68
C ILE A 410 -22.32 -21.34 3.04
N SER A 411 -21.01 -21.35 3.05
CA SER A 411 -20.20 -21.54 4.27
C SER A 411 -19.00 -20.58 4.29
N ILE A 412 -18.53 -20.24 5.49
CA ILE A 412 -17.29 -19.47 5.68
C ILE A 412 -16.14 -20.44 5.96
N SER A 413 -15.00 -20.22 5.32
CA SER A 413 -13.74 -20.89 5.63
C SER A 413 -12.56 -19.89 5.59
N ASP A 414 -11.42 -20.26 6.17
CA ASP A 414 -10.19 -19.44 6.20
C ASP A 414 -10.42 -17.99 6.66
N LEU A 415 -11.17 -17.81 7.74
CA LEU A 415 -11.41 -16.51 8.35
C LEU A 415 -10.11 -15.96 8.95
N GLN A 416 -9.75 -14.75 8.55
CA GLN A 416 -8.59 -14.00 9.02
C GLN A 416 -9.05 -12.62 9.43
N LEU A 417 -8.85 -12.24 10.69
CA LEU A 417 -8.98 -10.87 11.18
C LEU A 417 -7.58 -10.28 11.41
N LYS A 418 -7.41 -8.98 11.18
CA LYS A 418 -6.18 -8.22 11.44
C LYS A 418 -6.51 -7.02 12.32
N GLY A 419 -5.71 -6.84 13.36
CA GLY A 419 -5.89 -5.79 14.36
C GLY A 419 -5.33 -6.21 15.72
N ASP A 420 -5.72 -5.49 16.75
CA ASP A 420 -5.34 -5.76 18.14
C ASP A 420 -6.34 -6.72 18.78
N LEU A 421 -6.35 -7.96 18.26
CA LEU A 421 -7.27 -9.01 18.67
C LEU A 421 -6.85 -9.59 20.04
N GLU A 422 -7.75 -9.54 21.01
CA GLU A 422 -7.59 -10.23 22.28
C GLU A 422 -8.11 -11.67 22.21
N ASN A 423 -9.08 -11.92 21.31
CA ASN A 423 -9.76 -13.21 21.16
C ASN A 423 -9.56 -13.80 19.76
N GLU A 424 -9.47 -15.13 19.66
CA GLU A 424 -9.40 -15.81 18.36
C GLU A 424 -10.73 -15.63 17.58
N PRO A 425 -10.69 -15.34 16.27
CA PRO A 425 -11.90 -15.18 15.47
C PRO A 425 -12.68 -16.49 15.39
N ASN A 426 -14.01 -16.40 15.55
CA ASN A 426 -14.88 -17.57 15.59
C ASN A 426 -15.99 -17.48 14.52
N PRO A 427 -16.03 -18.37 13.52
CA PRO A 427 -17.19 -18.47 12.63
C PRO A 427 -18.36 -19.08 13.41
N VAL A 428 -19.43 -18.31 13.63
CA VAL A 428 -20.60 -18.75 14.42
C VAL A 428 -21.51 -19.66 13.61
N SER A 429 -21.57 -19.40 12.29
CA SER A 429 -22.37 -20.17 11.35
C SER A 429 -21.50 -20.74 10.25
N ASP A 430 -21.06 -21.99 10.41
CA ASP A 430 -20.33 -22.71 9.36
C ASP A 430 -21.19 -22.92 8.11
N ARG A 431 -22.51 -22.75 8.17
CA ARG A 431 -23.41 -23.03 7.05
C ARG A 431 -24.70 -22.22 7.11
N THR A 432 -25.04 -21.53 6.03
CA THR A 432 -26.29 -20.78 5.85
C THR A 432 -27.08 -21.35 4.68
N GLU A 433 -28.36 -21.67 4.89
CA GLU A 433 -29.27 -22.18 3.86
C GLU A 433 -29.83 -21.01 3.03
N ILE A 434 -29.86 -21.17 1.71
CA ILE A 434 -30.56 -20.27 0.80
C ILE A 434 -31.81 -21.00 0.31
N ASP A 435 -32.95 -20.57 0.83
CA ASP A 435 -34.28 -21.04 0.48
C ASP A 435 -34.98 -20.09 -0.51
N ARG A 436 -36.00 -20.60 -1.20
CA ARG A 436 -36.79 -19.87 -2.21
C ARG A 436 -37.71 -18.77 -1.68
#